data_AF-A0A3M1I5E5-F1
#
_entry.id   AF-A0A3M1I5E5-F1
#
_cell.length_a   1.000
_cell.length_b   1.000
_cell.length_c   1.000
_cell.angle_alpha   90.00
_cell.angle_beta   90.00
_cell.angle_gamma   90.00
#
_symmetry.space_group_name_H-M   'P 1'
#
loop_
_entity.id
_entity.type
_entity.pdbx_description
1 polymer ?
#
loop_
_entity_poly.entity_id
_entity_poly.type
_entity_poly.pdbx_seq_one_letter_code
_entity_poly.pdbx_strand_id
1 'polypeptide(L)'
;MQEILKQANEILGGPLLIVLLVGTGLFLTIRLRFVQFRYLLYAARIAIGRADREEDPHDYGEEFFSKEKKDAPEKEGDISYWQALTVALSATIGTGNIVGVAAAILTGGPGALFWMWVTALVGMATKYSEALLAVKYREKTELGYAGGPMYYIEKGLKKPWLGKIFAFLTLVAALGIGNMFQINAAAGALSTHSIGISPFATSLGVALIAGLVILGGIQRIGKAASFLVPFMAGFYFFGACYILIRNIKIIPLVFAEIFHYAFEPLPAISGTIAGLLLTTIRSGVSRGLFSNEAGLGSAPIAAAAAKTDYPVKQGLVSMLGPFIDTLIICTLTGLTILTGLYASGDEVIRILGSTAKLGHLSGSMITAASSKVHGVSGGEFWNAFFTHFGKDAIQLQNGLTAAVFQHNMGIWGHRLVSLGLFFFAVSTIIGWYYYSDRALVYLGFKKWIPSYQLVYVLMIILGGMANIQLIWDFSAVANVLMAFPNLIALLWLSRRIRVETKSFFHKHPHRYDN
;
A
#
# COMPACT_ATOMS: atom_id res chain seq x y z
N MET A 1 -27.40 -6.73 -6.74
CA MET A 1 -25.96 -7.08 -6.76
C MET A 1 -25.10 -6.03 -6.05
N GLN A 2 -25.11 -4.75 -6.48
CA GLN A 2 -24.34 -3.69 -5.81
C GLN A 2 -24.66 -3.55 -4.32
N GLU A 3 -25.94 -3.58 -3.93
CA GLU A 3 -26.32 -3.51 -2.51
C GLU A 3 -25.81 -4.70 -1.68
N ILE A 4 -25.77 -5.90 -2.27
CA ILE A 4 -25.25 -7.11 -1.62
C ILE A 4 -23.73 -6.99 -1.43
N LEU A 5 -23.01 -6.49 -2.45
CA LEU A 5 -21.57 -6.25 -2.35
C LEU A 5 -21.24 -5.19 -1.30
N LYS A 6 -22.05 -4.13 -1.23
CA LYS A 6 -21.91 -3.08 -0.23
C LYS A 6 -22.12 -3.61 1.18
N GLN A 7 -23.19 -4.37 1.43
CA GLN A 7 -23.44 -5.03 2.71
C GLN A 7 -22.32 -6.03 3.07
N ALA A 8 -21.87 -6.82 2.10
CA ALA A 8 -20.74 -7.74 2.29
C ALA A 8 -19.46 -6.98 2.64
N ASN A 9 -19.16 -5.86 1.99
CA ASN A 9 -18.02 -5.02 2.32
C ASN A 9 -18.16 -4.35 3.70
N GLU A 10 -19.37 -3.96 4.09
CA GLU A 10 -19.64 -3.39 5.41
C GLU A 10 -19.44 -4.40 6.55
N ILE A 11 -19.84 -5.66 6.33
CA ILE A 11 -19.72 -6.76 7.29
C ILE A 11 -18.30 -7.33 7.30
N LEU A 12 -17.79 -7.73 6.14
CA LEU A 12 -16.50 -8.38 5.97
C LEU A 12 -15.35 -7.38 6.15
N GLY A 13 -15.44 -6.19 5.54
CA GLY A 13 -14.51 -5.07 5.73
C GLY A 13 -14.82 -4.22 6.98
N GLY A 14 -15.64 -4.77 7.88
CA GLY A 14 -16.09 -4.13 9.11
C GLY A 14 -15.11 -4.27 10.28
N PRO A 15 -15.57 -3.99 11.52
CA PRO A 15 -14.75 -4.02 12.73
C PRO A 15 -14.02 -5.35 12.96
N LEU A 16 -14.61 -6.48 12.57
CA LEU A 16 -14.02 -7.80 12.76
C LEU A 16 -12.68 -7.95 12.05
N LEU A 17 -12.61 -7.54 10.77
CA LEU A 17 -11.37 -7.65 10.00
C LEU A 17 -10.30 -6.71 10.54
N ILE A 18 -10.69 -5.50 10.95
CA ILE A 18 -9.80 -4.54 11.60
C ILE A 18 -9.18 -5.15 12.86
N VAL A 19 -10.02 -5.73 13.72
CA VAL A 19 -9.57 -6.42 14.94
C VAL A 19 -8.66 -7.59 14.61
N LEU A 20 -8.97 -8.37 13.58
CA LEU A 20 -8.14 -9.51 13.18
C LEU A 20 -6.79 -9.06 12.61
N LEU A 21 -6.76 -8.04 11.75
CA LEU A 21 -5.54 -7.52 11.12
C LEU A 21 -4.63 -6.81 12.13
N VAL A 22 -5.16 -5.80 12.84
CA VAL A 22 -4.42 -5.04 13.85
C VAL A 22 -4.06 -5.95 15.03
N GLY A 23 -4.99 -6.79 15.48
CA GLY A 23 -4.76 -7.75 16.56
C GLY A 23 -3.70 -8.79 16.22
N THR A 24 -3.67 -9.31 14.99
CA THR A 24 -2.59 -10.20 14.53
C THR A 24 -1.25 -9.48 14.50
N GLY A 25 -1.19 -8.26 13.97
CA GLY A 25 0.03 -7.45 13.96
C GLY A 25 0.55 -7.14 15.36
N LEU A 26 -0.34 -6.78 16.30
CA LEU A 26 0.01 -6.52 17.69
C LEU A 26 0.51 -7.80 18.38
N PHE A 27 -0.20 -8.92 18.20
CA PHE A 27 0.21 -10.22 18.72
C PHE A 27 1.60 -10.62 18.20
N LEU A 28 1.85 -10.50 16.90
CA LEU A 28 3.13 -10.82 16.28
C LEU A 28 4.23 -9.86 16.75
N THR A 29 3.93 -8.57 16.90
CA THR A 29 4.84 -7.57 17.46
C THR A 29 5.34 -8.00 18.83
N ILE A 30 4.43 -8.34 19.75
CA ILE A 30 4.78 -8.79 21.10
C ILE A 30 5.53 -10.12 21.04
N ARG A 31 5.03 -11.09 20.28
CA ARG A 31 5.61 -12.44 20.18
C ARG A 31 7.03 -12.45 19.61
N LEU A 32 7.33 -11.54 18.68
CA LEU A 32 8.64 -11.36 18.07
C LEU A 32 9.50 -10.33 18.81
N ARG A 33 9.06 -9.89 19.99
CA ARG A 33 9.74 -8.92 20.85
C ARG A 33 10.09 -7.65 20.07
N PHE A 34 9.10 -7.01 19.46
CA PHE A 34 9.28 -5.70 18.79
C PHE A 34 10.34 -5.74 17.68
N VAL A 35 10.32 -6.80 16.85
CA VAL A 35 11.29 -7.04 15.76
C VAL A 35 11.45 -5.84 14.83
N GLN A 36 10.34 -5.16 14.54
CA GLN A 36 10.30 -4.02 13.63
C GLN A 36 11.05 -2.80 14.15
N PHE A 37 11.19 -2.65 15.48
CA PHE A 37 11.93 -1.55 16.09
C PHE A 37 13.40 -1.92 16.28
N ARG A 38 13.67 -3.17 16.71
CA ARG A 38 15.03 -3.64 16.97
C ARG A 38 15.90 -3.79 15.73
N TYR A 39 15.30 -4.14 14.59
CA TYR A 39 16.06 -4.49 13.39
C TYR A 39 15.73 -3.62 12.16
N LEU A 40 15.13 -2.45 12.37
CA LEU A 40 14.74 -1.56 11.26
C LEU A 40 15.94 -1.12 10.41
N LEU A 41 16.99 -0.61 11.07
CA LEU A 41 18.19 -0.13 10.40
C LEU A 41 18.95 -1.28 9.72
N TYR A 42 19.05 -2.42 10.41
CA TYR A 42 19.66 -3.61 9.84
C TYR A 42 18.90 -4.11 8.59
N ALA A 43 17.57 -4.12 8.63
CA ALA A 43 16.75 -4.45 7.46
C ALA A 43 17.02 -3.51 6.28
N ALA A 44 17.11 -2.20 6.53
CA ALA A 44 17.44 -1.20 5.51
C ALA A 44 18.83 -1.46 4.90
N ARG A 45 19.83 -1.81 5.71
CA ARG A 45 21.18 -2.17 5.24
C ARG A 45 21.17 -3.44 4.39
N ILE A 46 20.35 -4.46 4.71
CA ILE A 46 20.19 -5.66 3.85
C ILE A 46 19.56 -5.26 2.52
N ALA A 47 18.50 -4.44 2.55
CA ALA A 47 17.74 -4.08 1.35
C ALA A 47 18.61 -3.40 0.28
N ILE A 48 19.54 -2.53 0.69
CA ILE A 48 20.49 -1.84 -0.21
C ILE A 48 21.76 -2.65 -0.50
N GLY A 49 21.83 -3.91 -0.04
CA GLY A 49 22.96 -4.81 -0.25
C GLY A 49 24.21 -4.48 0.57
N ARG A 50 24.14 -3.55 1.54
CA ARG A 50 25.29 -3.22 2.41
C ARG A 50 25.53 -4.26 3.50
N ALA A 51 24.48 -4.84 4.07
CA ALA A 51 24.58 -5.93 5.06
C ALA A 51 24.62 -7.32 4.40
N ASP A 52 24.50 -7.37 3.06
CA ASP A 52 24.62 -8.61 2.28
C ASP A 52 26.00 -8.76 1.60
N ARG A 53 26.81 -7.67 1.62
CA ARG A 53 28.24 -7.73 1.35
C ARG A 53 28.91 -8.40 2.54
N GLU A 54 29.36 -9.63 2.35
CA GLU A 54 30.33 -10.34 3.19
C GLU A 54 31.72 -9.66 3.19
N GLU A 55 31.80 -8.35 3.03
CA GLU A 55 33.04 -7.59 2.88
C GLU A 55 32.89 -6.26 3.62
N ASP A 56 32.99 -6.30 4.95
CA ASP A 56 33.65 -5.21 5.66
C ASP A 56 35.06 -5.71 6.01
N PRO A 57 36.11 -5.31 5.25
CA PRO A 57 37.50 -5.69 5.54
C PRO A 57 38.02 -5.11 6.86
N HIS A 58 37.24 -4.26 7.53
CA HIS A 58 37.63 -3.62 8.79
C HIS A 58 36.99 -4.24 10.04
N ASP A 59 36.23 -5.33 9.91
CA ASP A 59 35.72 -6.07 11.05
C ASP A 59 36.79 -7.10 11.51
N TYR A 60 37.49 -6.77 12.58
CA TYR A 60 38.64 -7.53 13.11
C TYR A 60 38.28 -9.00 13.38
N GLY A 61 38.73 -9.93 12.53
CA GLY A 61 38.67 -11.36 12.85
C GLY A 61 38.82 -12.37 11.70
N GLU A 62 39.79 -12.22 10.79
CA GLU A 62 39.97 -13.14 9.63
C GLU A 62 40.08 -14.64 9.98
N GLU A 63 40.48 -15.03 11.20
CA GLU A 63 40.62 -16.44 11.57
C GLU A 63 39.30 -17.14 11.95
N PHE A 64 38.26 -16.41 12.39
CA PHE A 64 36.99 -17.02 12.81
C PHE A 64 35.99 -17.19 11.64
N PHE A 65 36.08 -16.33 10.63
CA PHE A 65 35.14 -16.28 9.50
C PHE A 65 35.40 -17.31 8.39
N SER A 66 36.59 -17.95 8.38
CA SER A 66 36.92 -18.97 7.38
C SER A 66 36.11 -20.28 7.56
N LYS A 67 35.62 -20.57 8.77
CA LYS A 67 34.80 -21.75 9.06
C LYS A 67 33.32 -21.55 8.73
N GLU A 68 32.75 -20.37 9.00
CA GLU A 68 31.32 -20.10 8.71
C GLU A 68 30.98 -20.07 7.22
N LYS A 69 31.97 -19.73 6.36
CA LYS A 69 31.83 -19.78 4.89
C LYS A 69 31.43 -21.17 4.35
N LYS A 70 31.68 -22.25 5.11
CA LYS A 70 31.34 -23.62 4.70
C LYS A 70 29.92 -24.06 5.07
N ASP A 71 29.25 -23.38 6.00
CA ASP A 71 27.99 -23.84 6.60
C ASP A 71 26.77 -22.94 6.30
N ALA A 72 26.95 -21.79 5.65
CA ALA A 72 25.85 -20.94 5.21
C ALA A 72 25.14 -21.57 3.99
N PRO A 73 23.79 -21.70 4.01
CA PRO A 73 23.06 -22.24 2.86
C PRO A 73 23.22 -21.32 1.63
N GLU A 74 23.29 -21.93 0.45
CA GLU A 74 23.47 -21.21 -0.80
C GLU A 74 22.32 -20.21 -1.05
N LYS A 75 22.66 -19.01 -1.53
CA LYS A 75 21.68 -17.95 -1.82
C LYS A 75 20.87 -18.29 -3.07
N GLU A 76 19.76 -18.99 -2.88
CA GLU A 76 18.82 -19.32 -3.94
C GLU A 76 17.74 -18.25 -4.12
N GLY A 77 17.33 -17.99 -5.36
CA GLY A 77 16.21 -17.11 -5.74
C GLY A 77 16.35 -16.52 -7.13
N ASP A 78 15.35 -15.77 -7.59
CA ASP A 78 15.31 -15.19 -8.94
C ASP A 78 15.82 -13.74 -8.99
N ILE A 79 15.52 -12.96 -7.95
CA ILE A 79 15.76 -11.51 -7.90
C ILE A 79 16.43 -11.09 -6.58
N SER A 80 17.11 -9.94 -6.55
CA SER A 80 17.78 -9.44 -5.33
C SER A 80 16.79 -9.01 -4.23
N TYR A 81 17.28 -8.83 -2.99
CA TYR A 81 16.50 -8.23 -1.89
C TYR A 81 15.83 -6.91 -2.28
N TRP A 82 16.59 -6.01 -2.92
CA TRP A 82 16.10 -4.72 -3.40
C TRP A 82 14.98 -4.87 -4.43
N GLN A 83 15.15 -5.78 -5.39
CA GLN A 83 14.15 -6.05 -6.41
C GLN A 83 12.89 -6.68 -5.81
N ALA A 84 13.02 -7.62 -4.87
CA ALA A 84 11.86 -8.19 -4.19
C ALA A 84 11.10 -7.14 -3.37
N LEU A 85 11.83 -6.25 -2.65
CA LEU A 85 11.22 -5.13 -1.93
C LEU A 85 10.54 -4.16 -2.88
N THR A 86 11.19 -3.77 -3.97
CA THR A 86 10.62 -2.80 -4.93
C THR A 86 9.47 -3.38 -5.74
N VAL A 87 9.45 -4.67 -6.07
CA VAL A 87 8.25 -5.33 -6.64
C VAL A 87 7.10 -5.32 -5.62
N ALA A 88 7.40 -5.58 -4.35
CA ALA A 88 6.38 -5.49 -3.30
C ALA A 88 5.86 -4.06 -3.14
N LEU A 89 6.76 -3.08 -3.10
CA LEU A 89 6.44 -1.66 -3.00
C LEU A 89 5.75 -1.12 -4.25
N SER A 90 6.01 -1.68 -5.44
CA SER A 90 5.34 -1.24 -6.66
C SER A 90 3.85 -1.55 -6.58
N ALA A 91 3.50 -2.69 -5.96
CA ALA A 91 2.13 -3.10 -5.73
C ALA A 91 1.42 -2.35 -4.58
N THR A 92 2.17 -1.88 -3.56
CA THR A 92 1.59 -1.16 -2.42
C THR A 92 1.58 0.36 -2.60
N ILE A 93 2.66 0.92 -3.14
CA ILE A 93 2.76 2.34 -3.47
C ILE A 93 2.06 2.56 -4.80
N GLY A 94 0.79 2.91 -4.71
CA GLY A 94 -0.11 3.11 -5.84
C GLY A 94 -1.00 4.32 -5.63
N THR A 95 -2.03 4.45 -6.47
CA THR A 95 -3.01 5.55 -6.38
C THR A 95 -3.69 5.61 -4.99
N GLY A 96 -3.72 4.50 -4.26
CA GLY A 96 -4.20 4.40 -2.88
C GLY A 96 -3.44 5.27 -1.86
N ASN A 97 -2.14 5.52 -2.05
CA ASN A 97 -1.36 6.37 -1.13
C ASN A 97 -1.67 7.86 -1.29
N ILE A 98 -2.26 8.24 -2.43
CA ILE A 98 -2.63 9.62 -2.74
C ILE A 98 -4.14 9.80 -2.47
N VAL A 99 -4.96 9.03 -3.19
CA VAL A 99 -6.42 9.10 -3.14
C VAL A 99 -6.97 8.45 -1.86
N GLY A 100 -6.39 7.34 -1.41
CA GLY A 100 -6.85 6.62 -0.23
C GLY A 100 -6.55 7.35 1.08
N VAL A 101 -5.45 8.10 1.16
CA VAL A 101 -5.18 9.00 2.30
C VAL A 101 -6.18 10.15 2.33
N ALA A 102 -6.45 10.78 1.19
CA ALA A 102 -7.50 11.79 1.07
C ALA A 102 -8.86 11.21 1.51
N ALA A 103 -9.20 10.00 1.06
CA ALA A 103 -10.41 9.29 1.46
C ALA A 103 -10.48 9.05 2.97
N ALA A 104 -9.35 8.68 3.61
CA ALA A 104 -9.27 8.47 5.04
C ALA A 104 -9.61 9.75 5.81
N ILE A 105 -9.00 10.87 5.41
CA ILE A 105 -9.20 12.19 6.02
C ILE A 105 -10.63 12.68 5.78
N LEU A 106 -11.15 12.53 4.55
CA LEU A 106 -12.50 12.97 4.18
C LEU A 106 -13.63 12.16 4.81
N THR A 107 -13.34 11.00 5.41
CA THR A 107 -14.36 10.16 6.07
C THR A 107 -14.19 10.07 7.57
N GLY A 108 -12.95 10.01 8.04
CA GLY A 108 -12.60 9.87 9.45
C GLY A 108 -11.99 11.13 10.07
N GLY A 109 -11.84 12.22 9.33
CA GLY A 109 -11.15 13.43 9.79
C GLY A 109 -9.63 13.26 9.92
N PRO A 110 -8.92 14.28 10.44
CA PRO A 110 -7.46 14.28 10.57
C PRO A 110 -6.91 13.11 11.39
N GLY A 111 -7.66 12.69 12.41
CA GLY A 111 -7.30 11.57 13.29
C GLY A 111 -7.17 10.22 12.59
N ALA A 112 -7.75 10.06 11.40
CA ALA A 112 -7.59 8.84 10.61
C ALA A 112 -6.11 8.58 10.26
N LEU A 113 -5.31 9.63 10.08
CA LEU A 113 -3.88 9.50 9.75
C LEU A 113 -3.08 8.86 10.90
N PHE A 114 -3.42 9.16 12.15
CA PHE A 114 -2.83 8.51 13.32
C PHE A 114 -3.08 6.99 13.29
N TRP A 115 -4.31 6.58 13.00
CA TRP A 115 -4.68 5.17 12.93
C TRP A 115 -4.07 4.45 11.72
N MET A 116 -3.77 5.17 10.63
CA MET A 116 -2.91 4.64 9.56
C MET A 116 -1.50 4.33 10.07
N TRP A 117 -0.91 5.20 10.90
CA TRP A 117 0.42 4.96 11.49
C TRP A 117 0.44 3.75 12.42
N VAL A 118 -0.54 3.65 13.32
CA VAL A 118 -0.67 2.48 14.23
C VAL A 118 -0.74 1.19 13.42
N THR A 119 -1.55 1.20 12.36
CA THR A 119 -1.71 0.06 11.45
C THR A 119 -0.40 -0.32 10.77
N ALA A 120 0.38 0.65 10.30
CA ALA A 120 1.67 0.39 9.68
C ALA A 120 2.68 -0.20 10.67
N LEU A 121 2.76 0.36 11.89
CA LEU A 121 3.70 -0.08 12.93
C LEU A 121 3.48 -1.54 13.34
N VAL A 122 2.23 -1.95 13.52
CA VAL A 122 1.91 -3.37 13.79
C VAL A 122 2.00 -4.22 12.53
N GLY A 123 1.68 -3.63 11.37
CA GLY A 123 1.75 -4.25 10.05
C GLY A 123 3.16 -4.65 9.63
N MET A 124 4.20 -3.96 10.12
CA MET A 124 5.60 -4.36 9.90
C MET A 124 5.88 -5.78 10.41
N ALA A 125 5.42 -6.13 11.62
CA ALA A 125 5.58 -7.48 12.17
C ALA A 125 4.77 -8.54 11.41
N THR A 126 3.58 -8.16 10.92
CA THR A 126 2.76 -9.02 10.05
C THR A 126 3.50 -9.31 8.74
N LYS A 127 3.98 -8.27 8.04
CA LYS A 127 4.65 -8.41 6.75
C LYS A 127 6.00 -9.15 6.85
N TYR A 128 6.72 -8.95 7.95
CA TYR A 128 7.89 -9.76 8.31
C TYR A 128 7.53 -11.24 8.35
N SER A 129 6.45 -11.58 9.06
CA SER A 129 6.01 -12.96 9.28
C SER A 129 5.53 -13.62 7.99
N GLU A 130 4.79 -12.89 7.17
CA GLU A 130 4.34 -13.32 5.85
C GLU A 130 5.51 -13.66 4.93
N ALA A 131 6.48 -12.76 4.79
CA ALA A 131 7.63 -12.95 3.91
C ALA A 131 8.55 -14.08 4.40
N LEU A 132 8.75 -14.20 5.71
CA LEU A 132 9.48 -15.33 6.31
C LEU A 132 8.83 -16.66 5.94
N LEU A 133 7.51 -16.78 6.11
CA LEU A 133 6.80 -18.01 5.75
C LEU A 133 6.83 -18.27 4.25
N ALA A 134 6.69 -17.24 3.42
CA ALA A 134 6.73 -17.40 1.97
C ALA A 134 8.08 -17.94 1.49
N VAL A 135 9.20 -17.42 1.99
CA VAL A 135 10.52 -17.98 1.67
C VAL A 135 10.68 -19.38 2.25
N LYS A 136 10.18 -19.64 3.47
CA LYS A 136 10.30 -20.95 4.10
C LYS A 136 9.57 -22.07 3.35
N TYR A 137 8.43 -21.75 2.73
CA TYR A 137 7.55 -22.74 2.10
C TYR A 137 7.53 -22.66 0.56
N ARG A 138 8.35 -21.78 -0.05
CA ARG A 138 8.45 -21.64 -1.51
C ARG A 138 8.88 -22.93 -2.21
N GLU A 139 8.58 -23.01 -3.50
CA GLU A 139 9.02 -24.07 -4.40
C GLU A 139 9.79 -23.49 -5.57
N LYS A 140 10.71 -24.29 -6.10
CA LYS A 140 11.32 -24.03 -7.39
C LYS A 140 10.41 -24.57 -8.48
N THR A 141 9.94 -23.69 -9.36
CA THR A 141 9.13 -24.03 -10.53
C THR A 141 9.95 -23.81 -11.80
N GLU A 142 9.43 -24.25 -12.96
CA GLU A 142 10.00 -23.95 -14.27
C GLU A 142 10.12 -22.43 -14.55
N LEU A 143 9.29 -21.62 -13.88
CA LEU A 143 9.22 -20.17 -14.03
C LEU A 143 9.92 -19.42 -12.88
N GLY A 144 10.84 -20.08 -12.18
CA GLY A 144 11.52 -19.55 -10.99
C GLY A 144 10.86 -19.97 -9.68
N TYR A 145 11.23 -19.31 -8.59
CA TYR A 145 10.68 -19.57 -7.27
C TYR A 145 9.24 -19.03 -7.16
N ALA A 146 8.38 -19.83 -6.54
CA ALA A 146 6.99 -19.49 -6.27
C ALA A 146 6.69 -19.74 -4.79
N GLY A 147 6.13 -18.75 -4.12
CA GLY A 147 5.76 -18.81 -2.70
C GLY A 147 4.68 -17.79 -2.38
N GLY A 148 4.33 -17.68 -1.11
CA GLY A 148 3.23 -16.84 -0.64
C GLY A 148 2.22 -17.63 0.19
N PRO A 149 1.06 -17.03 0.53
CA PRO A 149 0.12 -17.63 1.46
C PRO A 149 -0.46 -18.95 0.98
N MET A 150 -0.76 -19.08 -0.30
CA MET A 150 -1.21 -20.33 -0.88
C MET A 150 -0.27 -21.51 -0.57
N TYR A 151 1.05 -21.29 -0.57
CA TYR A 151 2.05 -22.32 -0.28
C TYR A 151 2.19 -22.61 1.22
N TYR A 152 2.25 -21.60 2.09
CA TYR A 152 2.36 -21.87 3.54
C TYR A 152 1.03 -22.29 4.18
N ILE A 153 -0.11 -21.95 3.58
CA ILE A 153 -1.42 -22.51 3.95
C ILE A 153 -1.47 -24.00 3.57
N GLU A 154 -1.04 -24.35 2.36
CA GLU A 154 -0.99 -25.74 1.94
C GLU A 154 -0.01 -26.58 2.76
N LYS A 155 1.25 -26.16 2.87
CA LYS A 155 2.30 -26.97 3.47
C LYS A 155 2.44 -26.78 4.98
N GLY A 156 2.24 -25.55 5.45
CA GLY A 156 2.33 -25.21 6.87
C GLY A 156 1.07 -25.59 7.63
N LEU A 157 -0.11 -25.20 7.12
CA LEU A 157 -1.40 -25.52 7.74
C LEU A 157 -1.97 -26.87 7.32
N LYS A 158 -1.42 -27.50 6.28
CA LYS A 158 -1.94 -28.75 5.70
C LYS A 158 -3.38 -28.60 5.19
N LYS A 159 -3.72 -27.42 4.65
CA LYS A 159 -5.06 -27.09 4.13
C LYS A 159 -4.99 -26.59 2.67
N PRO A 160 -4.69 -27.47 1.68
CA PRO A 160 -4.54 -27.08 0.28
C PRO A 160 -5.78 -26.40 -0.31
N TRP A 161 -6.98 -26.79 0.12
CA TRP A 161 -8.23 -26.17 -0.35
C TRP A 161 -8.29 -24.67 0.00
N LEU A 162 -7.76 -24.29 1.16
CA LEU A 162 -7.73 -22.89 1.60
C LEU A 162 -6.65 -22.10 0.84
N GLY A 163 -5.53 -22.75 0.49
CA GLY A 163 -4.52 -22.19 -0.41
C GLY A 163 -5.07 -21.91 -1.81
N LYS A 164 -5.88 -22.83 -2.35
CA LYS A 164 -6.57 -22.65 -3.65
C LYS A 164 -7.57 -21.49 -3.62
N ILE A 165 -8.34 -21.34 -2.53
CA ILE A 165 -9.23 -20.19 -2.35
C ILE A 165 -8.43 -18.89 -2.34
N PHE A 166 -7.34 -18.83 -1.55
CA PHE A 166 -6.47 -17.66 -1.51
C PHE A 166 -5.93 -17.29 -2.90
N ALA A 167 -5.42 -18.28 -3.64
CA ALA A 167 -4.88 -18.06 -4.99
C ALA A 167 -5.97 -17.56 -5.97
N PHE A 168 -7.16 -18.16 -5.94
CA PHE A 168 -8.27 -17.68 -6.77
C PHE A 168 -8.66 -16.23 -6.45
N LEU A 169 -8.79 -15.89 -5.17
CA LEU A 169 -9.11 -14.52 -4.75
C LEU A 169 -8.00 -13.54 -5.12
N THR A 170 -6.73 -13.98 -5.12
CA THR A 170 -5.59 -13.17 -5.59
C THR A 170 -5.73 -12.82 -7.08
N LEU A 171 -6.18 -13.75 -7.92
CA LEU A 171 -6.45 -13.48 -9.34
C LEU A 171 -7.55 -12.42 -9.51
N VAL A 172 -8.61 -12.52 -8.70
CA VAL A 172 -9.74 -11.59 -8.71
C VAL A 172 -9.30 -10.20 -8.25
N ALA A 173 -8.60 -10.11 -7.12
CA ALA A 173 -8.09 -8.85 -6.59
C ALA A 173 -7.11 -8.17 -7.55
N ALA A 174 -6.26 -8.94 -8.24
CA ALA A 174 -5.29 -8.41 -9.19
C ALA A 174 -5.92 -7.72 -10.41
N LEU A 175 -7.07 -8.21 -10.91
CA LEU A 175 -7.83 -7.55 -11.98
C LEU A 175 -8.57 -6.30 -11.47
N GLY A 176 -8.91 -6.30 -10.20
CA GLY A 176 -9.63 -5.22 -9.54
C GLY A 176 -8.73 -4.08 -9.06
N ILE A 177 -8.27 -4.17 -7.80
CA ILE A 177 -7.47 -3.13 -7.15
C ILE A 177 -6.07 -2.99 -7.76
N GLY A 178 -5.53 -4.09 -8.28
CA GLY A 178 -4.22 -4.13 -8.91
C GLY A 178 -4.19 -3.61 -10.35
N ASN A 179 -5.34 -3.54 -11.02
CA ASN A 179 -5.41 -3.24 -12.45
C ASN A 179 -6.43 -2.14 -12.77
N MET A 180 -7.72 -2.47 -12.86
CA MET A 180 -8.73 -1.54 -13.35
C MET A 180 -8.85 -0.28 -12.48
N PHE A 181 -8.75 -0.41 -11.16
CA PHE A 181 -8.82 0.75 -10.26
C PHE A 181 -7.66 1.72 -10.47
N GLN A 182 -6.44 1.20 -10.63
CA GLN A 182 -5.23 2.01 -10.78
C GLN A 182 -5.29 2.84 -12.07
N ILE A 183 -5.65 2.19 -13.18
CA ILE A 183 -5.73 2.89 -14.46
C ILE A 183 -6.89 3.89 -14.50
N ASN A 184 -8.01 3.60 -13.85
CA ASN A 184 -9.13 4.53 -13.78
C ASN A 184 -8.75 5.84 -13.07
N ALA A 185 -8.09 5.74 -11.92
CA ALA A 185 -7.61 6.90 -11.17
C ALA A 185 -6.58 7.72 -11.98
N ALA A 186 -5.62 7.05 -12.62
CA ALA A 186 -4.63 7.72 -13.48
C ALA A 186 -5.27 8.41 -14.70
N ALA A 187 -6.19 7.73 -15.38
CA ALA A 187 -6.93 8.27 -16.52
C ALA A 187 -7.77 9.49 -16.12
N GLY A 188 -8.46 9.43 -14.97
CA GLY A 188 -9.19 10.57 -14.41
C GLY A 188 -8.29 11.78 -14.19
N ALA A 189 -7.13 11.59 -13.53
CA ALA A 189 -6.19 12.66 -13.24
C ALA A 189 -5.59 13.31 -14.49
N LEU A 190 -5.35 12.54 -15.55
CA LEU A 190 -4.79 13.01 -16.83
C LEU A 190 -5.84 13.59 -17.80
N SER A 191 -7.12 13.25 -17.61
CA SER A 191 -8.23 13.76 -18.42
C SER A 191 -8.66 15.19 -18.09
N THR A 192 -8.15 15.73 -16.99
CA THR A 192 -8.43 17.10 -16.53
C THR A 192 -8.01 18.15 -17.57
N HIS A 193 -8.70 19.29 -17.62
CA HIS A 193 -8.45 20.36 -18.59
C HIS A 193 -7.00 20.89 -18.61
N SER A 194 -6.24 20.70 -17.53
CA SER A 194 -4.84 21.10 -17.42
C SER A 194 -3.85 20.22 -18.20
N ILE A 195 -4.26 18.99 -18.57
CA ILE A 195 -3.45 18.00 -19.30
C ILE A 195 -4.16 17.54 -20.58
N GLY A 196 -5.47 17.26 -20.51
CA GLY A 196 -6.31 17.01 -21.68
C GLY A 196 -6.08 15.67 -22.39
N ILE A 197 -5.46 14.68 -21.73
CA ILE A 197 -5.24 13.34 -22.33
C ILE A 197 -6.48 12.48 -22.08
N SER A 198 -7.05 11.91 -23.15
CA SER A 198 -8.26 11.10 -23.02
C SER A 198 -8.04 9.85 -22.15
N PRO A 199 -9.09 9.36 -21.45
CA PRO A 199 -8.99 8.12 -20.69
C PRO A 199 -8.53 6.92 -21.52
N PHE A 200 -8.98 6.84 -22.78
CA PHE A 200 -8.56 5.80 -23.71
C PHE A 200 -7.06 5.89 -24.04
N ALA A 201 -6.55 7.08 -24.36
CA ALA A 201 -5.13 7.27 -24.68
C ALA A 201 -4.22 6.94 -23.48
N THR A 202 -4.62 7.35 -22.28
CA THR A 202 -3.92 6.99 -21.04
C THR A 202 -3.89 5.47 -20.85
N SER A 203 -5.04 4.81 -21.01
CA SER A 203 -5.17 3.37 -20.81
C SER A 203 -4.39 2.56 -21.83
N LEU A 204 -4.40 2.97 -23.09
CA LEU A 204 -3.60 2.37 -24.14
C LEU A 204 -2.09 2.52 -23.87
N GLY A 205 -1.65 3.71 -23.47
CA GLY A 205 -0.25 3.97 -23.12
C GLY A 205 0.22 3.08 -21.97
N VAL A 206 -0.56 2.99 -20.89
CA VAL A 206 -0.25 2.12 -19.74
C VAL A 206 -0.27 0.64 -20.14
N ALA A 207 -1.24 0.22 -20.95
CA ALA A 207 -1.34 -1.17 -21.44
C ALA A 207 -0.09 -1.58 -22.23
N LEU A 208 0.42 -0.69 -23.10
CA LEU A 208 1.66 -0.93 -23.86
C LEU A 208 2.89 -1.03 -22.94
N ILE A 209 3.04 -0.08 -22.00
CA ILE A 209 4.17 -0.08 -21.06
C ILE A 209 4.14 -1.32 -20.17
N ALA A 210 2.99 -1.62 -19.56
CA ALA A 210 2.82 -2.77 -18.69
C ALA A 210 3.04 -4.08 -19.47
N GLY A 211 2.49 -4.20 -20.68
CA GLY A 211 2.68 -5.36 -21.55
C GLY A 211 4.15 -5.63 -21.85
N LEU A 212 4.92 -4.60 -22.22
CA LEU A 212 6.36 -4.74 -22.50
C LEU A 212 7.16 -5.27 -21.29
N VAL A 213 6.78 -4.87 -20.08
CA VAL A 213 7.45 -5.31 -18.84
C VAL A 213 7.03 -6.74 -18.47
N ILE A 214 5.72 -7.01 -18.47
CA ILE A 214 5.11 -8.26 -18.02
C ILE A 214 5.55 -9.46 -18.87
N LEU A 215 5.70 -9.28 -20.18
CA LEU A 215 6.14 -10.34 -21.10
C LEU A 215 7.53 -10.90 -20.78
N GLY A 216 8.38 -10.14 -20.05
CA GLY A 216 9.73 -10.57 -19.69
C GLY A 216 9.85 -11.36 -18.39
N GLY A 217 8.73 -11.67 -17.71
CA GLY A 217 8.71 -12.41 -16.45
C GLY A 217 9.36 -11.67 -15.28
N ILE A 218 9.61 -12.39 -14.18
CA ILE A 218 9.98 -11.80 -12.88
C ILE A 218 11.28 -10.99 -12.92
N GLN A 219 12.26 -11.36 -13.75
CA GLN A 219 13.51 -10.60 -13.85
C GLN A 219 13.29 -9.21 -14.47
N ARG A 220 12.43 -9.09 -15.49
CA ARG A 220 12.11 -7.80 -16.12
C ARG A 220 11.22 -6.96 -15.21
N ILE A 221 10.24 -7.60 -14.56
CA ILE A 221 9.40 -6.98 -13.54
C ILE A 221 10.25 -6.42 -12.40
N GLY A 222 11.18 -7.20 -11.86
CA GLY A 222 12.11 -6.77 -10.82
C GLY A 222 13.00 -5.60 -11.24
N LYS A 223 13.56 -5.64 -12.45
CA LYS A 223 14.34 -4.51 -12.99
C LYS A 223 13.50 -3.25 -13.16
N ALA A 224 12.31 -3.37 -13.75
CA ALA A 224 11.41 -2.24 -13.95
C ALA A 224 10.98 -1.63 -12.61
N ALA A 225 10.55 -2.45 -11.65
CA ALA A 225 10.14 -1.99 -10.32
C ALA A 225 11.29 -1.31 -9.56
N SER A 226 12.52 -1.86 -9.64
CA SER A 226 13.69 -1.28 -8.97
C SER A 226 14.10 0.10 -9.48
N PHE A 227 13.66 0.49 -10.68
CA PHE A 227 13.85 1.82 -11.24
C PHE A 227 12.62 2.71 -11.02
N LEU A 228 11.42 2.21 -11.35
CA LEU A 228 10.17 2.97 -11.29
C LEU A 228 9.83 3.40 -9.87
N VAL A 229 9.95 2.50 -8.88
CA VAL A 229 9.51 2.78 -7.51
C VAL A 229 10.32 3.89 -6.84
N PRO A 230 11.66 3.89 -6.85
CA PRO A 230 12.42 5.00 -6.30
C PRO A 230 12.18 6.30 -7.04
N PHE A 231 12.06 6.26 -8.36
CA PHE A 231 11.79 7.44 -9.18
C PHE A 231 10.45 8.06 -8.82
N MET A 232 9.37 7.29 -8.82
CA MET A 232 8.03 7.79 -8.56
C MET A 232 7.86 8.24 -7.10
N ALA A 233 8.41 7.48 -6.14
CA ALA A 233 8.37 7.84 -4.73
C ALA A 233 9.17 9.12 -4.46
N GLY A 234 10.36 9.25 -5.06
CA GLY A 234 11.17 10.47 -4.98
C GLY A 234 10.47 11.67 -5.61
N PHE A 235 9.91 11.50 -6.81
CA PHE A 235 9.17 12.55 -7.51
C PHE A 235 8.01 13.12 -6.67
N TYR A 236 7.20 12.23 -6.06
CA TYR A 236 6.14 12.66 -5.14
C TYR A 236 6.69 13.26 -3.85
N PHE A 237 7.70 12.63 -3.25
CA PHE A 237 8.34 13.07 -2.01
C PHE A 237 8.82 14.51 -2.09
N PHE A 238 9.57 14.88 -3.13
CA PHE A 238 10.08 16.25 -3.27
C PHE A 238 8.97 17.29 -3.46
N GLY A 239 7.92 16.94 -4.22
CA GLY A 239 6.75 17.81 -4.38
C GLY A 239 6.01 18.04 -3.05
N ALA A 240 5.80 16.98 -2.27
CA ALA A 240 5.19 17.08 -0.95
C ALA A 240 6.06 17.88 0.02
N CYS A 241 7.37 17.60 0.07
CA CYS A 241 8.31 18.35 0.91
C CYS A 241 8.33 19.84 0.59
N TYR A 242 8.23 20.24 -0.68
CA TYR A 242 8.12 21.66 -1.05
C TYR A 242 6.91 22.33 -0.38
N ILE A 243 5.74 21.68 -0.42
CA ILE A 243 4.52 22.21 0.20
C ILE A 243 4.65 22.24 1.72
N LEU A 244 5.24 21.22 2.33
CA LEU A 244 5.46 21.16 3.76
C LEU A 244 6.44 22.25 4.23
N ILE A 245 7.51 22.52 3.48
CA ILE A 245 8.45 23.61 3.80
C ILE A 245 7.74 24.97 3.72
N ARG A 246 6.87 25.17 2.73
CA ARG A 246 6.05 26.40 2.62
C ARG A 246 5.10 26.57 3.82
N ASN A 247 4.57 25.46 4.33
CA ASN A 247 3.63 25.43 5.45
C ASN A 247 4.29 25.04 6.79
N ILE A 248 5.61 25.18 6.92
CA ILE A 248 6.38 24.63 8.05
C ILE A 248 5.91 25.12 9.42
N LYS A 249 5.43 26.36 9.50
CA LYS A 249 4.91 26.97 10.74
C LYS A 249 3.63 26.30 11.24
N ILE A 250 2.84 25.72 10.34
CA ILE A 250 1.55 25.10 10.62
C ILE A 250 1.72 23.63 11.00
N ILE A 251 2.83 22.98 10.60
CA ILE A 251 3.08 21.56 10.84
C ILE A 251 2.87 21.16 12.31
N PRO A 252 3.43 21.85 13.33
CA PRO A 252 3.21 21.47 14.72
C PRO A 252 1.73 21.49 15.14
N LEU A 253 0.95 22.47 14.64
CA LEU A 253 -0.49 22.56 14.91
C LEU A 253 -1.25 21.41 14.26
N VAL A 254 -0.96 21.11 12.99
CA VAL A 254 -1.58 19.98 12.28
C VAL A 254 -1.24 18.64 12.94
N PHE A 255 0.00 18.47 13.41
CA PHE A 255 0.36 17.29 14.20
C PHE A 255 -0.50 17.20 15.47
N ALA A 256 -0.65 18.29 16.22
CA ALA A 256 -1.52 18.30 17.40
C ALA A 256 -2.98 17.94 17.05
N GLU A 257 -3.52 18.46 15.94
CA GLU A 257 -4.86 18.10 15.46
C GLU A 257 -4.99 16.62 15.11
N ILE A 258 -3.99 16.02 14.46
CA ILE A 258 -4.00 14.58 14.14
C ILE A 258 -4.14 13.76 15.43
N PHE A 259 -3.37 14.08 16.47
CA PHE A 259 -3.48 13.38 17.75
C PHE A 259 -4.79 13.66 18.47
N HIS A 260 -5.23 14.93 18.52
CA HIS A 260 -6.49 15.31 19.17
C HIS A 260 -7.69 14.60 18.52
N TYR A 261 -7.85 14.74 17.20
CA TYR A 261 -8.98 14.14 16.48
C TYR A 261 -8.91 12.61 16.38
N ALA A 262 -7.76 11.99 16.69
CA ALA A 262 -7.67 10.53 16.75
C ALA A 262 -8.42 9.93 17.95
N PHE A 263 -8.57 10.70 19.03
CA PHE A 263 -9.21 10.27 20.28
C PHE A 263 -10.47 11.08 20.62
N GLU A 264 -10.58 12.31 20.11
CA GLU A 264 -11.75 13.19 20.25
C GLU A 264 -12.24 13.62 18.85
N PRO A 265 -12.89 12.74 18.08
CA PRO A 265 -13.27 13.06 16.72
C PRO A 265 -14.47 14.02 16.65
N LEU A 266 -14.54 14.74 15.53
CA LEU A 266 -15.47 15.85 15.32
C LEU A 266 -16.95 15.42 15.41
N PRO A 267 -17.79 16.07 16.24
CA PRO A 267 -19.22 15.75 16.40
C PRO A 267 -20.01 15.61 15.09
N ALA A 268 -19.62 16.38 14.06
CA ALA A 268 -20.27 16.45 12.76
C ALA A 268 -20.12 15.19 11.89
N ILE A 269 -19.26 14.22 12.24
CA ILE A 269 -19.01 13.03 11.39
C ILE A 269 -20.12 11.97 11.53
N SER A 270 -20.65 11.72 12.75
CA SER A 270 -21.62 10.64 12.99
C SER A 270 -22.51 10.80 14.25
N GLY A 271 -22.58 11.97 14.88
CA GLY A 271 -23.61 12.35 15.86
C GLY A 271 -23.56 11.70 17.27
N THR A 272 -22.86 10.58 17.48
CA THR A 272 -22.61 9.99 18.82
C THR A 272 -21.11 9.81 19.07
N ILE A 273 -20.64 10.12 20.28
CA ILE A 273 -19.20 10.04 20.66
C ILE A 273 -18.59 8.68 20.30
N ALA A 274 -19.30 7.58 20.56
CA ALA A 274 -18.83 6.23 20.23
C ALA A 274 -18.80 5.95 18.72
N GLY A 275 -19.80 6.42 17.96
CA GLY A 275 -19.81 6.28 16.49
C GLY A 275 -18.72 7.09 15.80
N LEU A 276 -18.35 8.24 16.38
CA LEU A 276 -17.33 9.15 15.86
C LEU A 276 -15.95 8.51 15.91
N LEU A 277 -15.62 7.93 17.06
CA LEU A 277 -14.33 7.27 17.27
C LEU A 277 -14.20 6.04 16.39
N LEU A 278 -15.27 5.25 16.29
CA LEU A 278 -15.28 4.07 15.43
C LEU A 278 -15.10 4.42 13.95
N THR A 279 -15.73 5.50 13.47
CA THR A 279 -15.55 5.96 12.08
C THR A 279 -14.10 6.36 11.81
N THR A 280 -13.50 7.14 12.71
CA THR A 280 -12.11 7.61 12.59
C THR A 280 -11.12 6.46 12.58
N ILE A 281 -11.25 5.52 13.54
CA ILE A 281 -10.44 4.30 13.60
C ILE A 281 -10.64 3.47 12.34
N ARG A 282 -11.89 3.23 11.93
CA ARG A 282 -12.21 2.40 10.77
C ARG A 282 -11.62 2.97 9.50
N SER A 283 -11.78 4.27 9.27
CA SER A 283 -11.23 4.95 8.10
C SER A 283 -9.71 4.90 8.09
N GLY A 284 -9.05 5.19 9.21
CA GLY A 284 -7.60 5.13 9.31
C GLY A 284 -7.04 3.72 9.15
N VAL A 285 -7.58 2.74 9.90
CA VAL A 285 -7.09 1.36 9.85
C VAL A 285 -7.36 0.73 8.49
N SER A 286 -8.58 0.84 7.96
CA SER A 286 -8.93 0.28 6.65
C SER A 286 -8.01 0.84 5.56
N ARG A 287 -7.81 2.16 5.52
CA ARG A 287 -6.96 2.79 4.49
C ARG A 287 -5.48 2.48 4.69
N GLY A 288 -5.00 2.42 5.94
CA GLY A 288 -3.65 1.98 6.25
C GLY A 288 -3.37 0.56 5.75
N LEU A 289 -4.29 -0.37 5.98
CA LEU A 289 -4.18 -1.77 5.53
C LEU A 289 -4.21 -1.90 4.01
N PHE A 290 -5.12 -1.18 3.33
CA PHE A 290 -5.16 -1.18 1.86
C PHE A 290 -3.94 -0.53 1.23
N SER A 291 -3.30 0.43 1.92
CA SER A 291 -2.09 1.08 1.46
C SER A 291 -0.89 0.15 1.55
N ASN A 292 -0.56 -0.35 2.74
CA ASN A 292 0.67 -1.15 2.93
C ASN A 292 0.49 -2.66 2.72
N GLU A 293 -0.73 -3.13 2.51
CA GLU A 293 -1.11 -4.53 2.30
C GLU A 293 -0.69 -5.51 3.41
N ALA A 294 -0.37 -5.02 4.61
CA ALA A 294 0.01 -5.88 5.72
C ALA A 294 -1.18 -6.77 6.13
N GLY A 295 -1.00 -8.09 6.10
CA GLY A 295 -2.04 -9.04 6.48
C GLY A 295 -2.98 -9.44 5.34
N LEU A 296 -2.89 -8.82 4.16
CA LEU A 296 -3.57 -9.31 2.95
C LEU A 296 -2.89 -10.56 2.37
N GLY A 297 -1.57 -10.69 2.55
CA GLY A 297 -0.80 -11.84 2.06
C GLY A 297 -0.37 -11.74 0.58
N SER A 298 -0.59 -10.64 -0.10
CA SER A 298 -0.14 -10.39 -1.48
C SER A 298 1.38 -10.16 -1.58
N ALA A 299 1.90 -9.20 -0.82
CA ALA A 299 3.32 -8.85 -0.78
C ALA A 299 4.34 -9.99 -0.57
N PRO A 300 4.10 -11.01 0.29
CA PRO A 300 5.02 -12.13 0.41
C PRO A 300 5.20 -12.97 -0.86
N ILE A 301 4.31 -12.84 -1.86
CA ILE A 301 4.47 -13.49 -3.17
C ILE A 301 5.73 -12.99 -3.87
N ALA A 302 6.00 -11.67 -3.86
CA ALA A 302 7.26 -11.10 -4.34
C ALA A 302 8.46 -11.51 -3.48
N ALA A 303 8.28 -11.53 -2.16
CA ALA A 303 9.35 -11.91 -1.24
C ALA A 303 9.87 -13.34 -1.49
N ALA A 304 9.01 -14.25 -1.92
CA ALA A 304 9.40 -15.63 -2.23
C ALA A 304 10.44 -15.74 -3.36
N ALA A 305 10.47 -14.77 -4.29
CA ALA A 305 11.42 -14.74 -5.41
C ALA A 305 12.81 -14.20 -5.02
N ALA A 306 12.98 -13.67 -3.80
CA ALA A 306 14.23 -13.09 -3.37
C ALA A 306 15.36 -14.12 -3.26
N LYS A 307 16.55 -13.75 -3.71
CA LYS A 307 17.81 -14.46 -3.47
C LYS A 307 18.19 -14.31 -2.01
N THR A 308 18.02 -15.36 -1.22
CA THR A 308 18.21 -15.32 0.22
C THR A 308 18.67 -16.66 0.76
N ASP A 309 19.59 -16.60 1.72
CA ASP A 309 20.12 -17.73 2.48
C ASP A 309 19.19 -18.09 3.66
N TYR A 310 18.61 -17.09 4.32
CA TYR A 310 17.69 -17.29 5.44
C TYR A 310 16.34 -16.59 5.23
N PRO A 311 15.20 -17.25 5.53
CA PRO A 311 13.87 -16.63 5.48
C PRO A 311 13.75 -15.36 6.33
N VAL A 312 14.50 -15.29 7.44
CA VAL A 312 14.51 -14.13 8.34
C VAL A 312 15.05 -12.87 7.66
N LYS A 313 16.11 -12.96 6.85
CA LYS A 313 16.68 -11.78 6.16
C LYS A 313 15.67 -11.16 5.19
N GLN A 314 15.00 -11.99 4.39
CA GLN A 314 13.95 -11.50 3.50
C GLN A 314 12.74 -10.99 4.29
N GLY A 315 12.37 -11.64 5.39
CA GLY A 315 11.34 -11.14 6.30
C GLY A 315 11.64 -9.72 6.79
N LEU A 316 12.87 -9.48 7.23
CA LEU A 316 13.34 -8.16 7.67
C LEU A 316 13.23 -7.13 6.55
N VAL A 317 13.72 -7.45 5.36
CA VAL A 317 13.62 -6.54 4.20
C VAL A 317 12.17 -6.21 3.87
N SER A 318 11.28 -7.21 3.83
CA SER A 318 9.86 -7.01 3.53
C SER A 318 9.12 -6.15 4.56
N MET A 319 9.57 -6.11 5.82
CA MET A 319 8.98 -5.26 6.85
C MET A 319 9.23 -3.76 6.63
N LEU A 320 10.17 -3.39 5.74
CA LEU A 320 10.37 -2.00 5.31
C LEU A 320 9.20 -1.49 4.47
N GLY A 321 8.38 -2.39 3.91
CA GLY A 321 7.22 -2.04 3.08
C GLY A 321 6.28 -1.04 3.78
N PRO A 322 5.64 -1.39 4.91
CA PRO A 322 4.73 -0.49 5.63
C PRO A 322 5.41 0.79 6.14
N PHE A 323 6.70 0.73 6.44
CA PHE A 323 7.47 1.90 6.84
C PHE A 323 7.60 2.91 5.69
N ILE A 324 8.07 2.47 4.53
CA ILE A 324 8.21 3.35 3.35
C ILE A 324 6.84 3.81 2.85
N ASP A 325 5.89 2.89 2.75
CA ASP A 325 4.55 3.15 2.23
C ASP A 325 3.76 4.13 3.11
N THR A 326 3.55 3.78 4.37
CA THR A 326 2.59 4.50 5.21
C THR A 326 3.27 5.55 6.08
N LEU A 327 4.39 5.22 6.73
CA LEU A 327 5.07 6.13 7.65
C LEU A 327 5.87 7.21 6.90
N ILE A 328 6.23 6.99 5.63
CA ILE A 328 6.83 8.03 4.78
C ILE A 328 5.81 8.57 3.78
N ILE A 329 5.41 7.80 2.77
CA ILE A 329 4.63 8.34 1.64
C ILE A 329 3.24 8.81 2.08
N CYS A 330 2.45 7.97 2.76
CA CYS A 330 1.11 8.38 3.20
C CYS A 330 1.14 9.49 4.26
N THR A 331 2.19 9.54 5.08
CA THR A 331 2.38 10.63 6.04
C THR A 331 2.64 11.95 5.33
N LEU A 332 3.49 11.96 4.30
CA LEU A 332 3.71 13.14 3.46
C LEU A 332 2.42 13.57 2.75
N THR A 333 1.66 12.62 2.18
CA THR A 333 0.35 12.91 1.58
C THR A 333 -0.57 13.54 2.61
N GLY A 334 -0.73 12.91 3.77
CA GLY A 334 -1.64 13.34 4.82
C GLY A 334 -1.29 14.71 5.36
N LEU A 335 -0.02 14.95 5.70
CA LEU A 335 0.44 16.26 6.14
C LEU A 335 0.29 17.32 5.06
N THR A 336 0.53 16.98 3.79
CA THR A 336 0.35 17.93 2.68
C THR A 336 -1.12 18.35 2.57
N ILE A 337 -2.04 17.38 2.60
CA ILE A 337 -3.48 17.65 2.57
C ILE A 337 -3.90 18.50 3.78
N LEU A 338 -3.52 18.07 4.98
CA LEU A 338 -3.96 18.71 6.23
C LEU A 338 -3.39 20.12 6.36
N THR A 339 -2.10 20.34 6.08
CA THR A 339 -1.51 21.69 6.10
C THR A 339 -2.08 22.59 5.00
N GLY A 340 -2.33 22.06 3.81
CA GLY A 340 -2.94 22.81 2.71
C GLY A 340 -4.38 23.25 3.02
N LEU A 341 -5.19 22.35 3.58
CA LEU A 341 -6.55 22.66 4.00
C LEU A 341 -6.60 23.60 5.20
N TYR A 342 -5.68 23.43 6.16
CA TYR A 342 -5.55 24.32 7.31
C TYR A 342 -5.19 25.75 6.88
N ALA A 343 -4.28 25.89 5.90
CA ALA A 343 -3.80 27.18 5.44
C ALA A 343 -4.75 27.90 4.46
N SER A 344 -5.46 27.15 3.61
CA SER A 344 -6.23 27.72 2.48
C SER A 344 -7.36 26.80 2.01
N GLY A 345 -8.12 26.23 2.95
CA GLY A 345 -9.14 25.24 2.64
C GLY A 345 -10.25 25.74 1.70
N ASP A 346 -10.64 27.00 1.80
CA ASP A 346 -11.62 27.64 0.93
C ASP A 346 -11.19 27.67 -0.55
N GLU A 347 -9.94 28.07 -0.81
CA GLU A 347 -9.36 28.12 -2.15
C GLU A 347 -9.13 26.72 -2.72
N VAL A 348 -8.70 25.76 -1.89
CA VAL A 348 -8.59 24.35 -2.30
C VAL A 348 -9.95 23.78 -2.71
N ILE A 349 -11.02 24.07 -1.94
CA ILE A 349 -12.38 23.65 -2.29
C ILE A 349 -12.86 24.35 -3.56
N ARG A 350 -12.51 25.63 -3.77
CA ARG A 350 -12.83 26.37 -5.01
C ARG A 350 -12.15 25.74 -6.22
N ILE A 351 -10.87 25.37 -6.12
CA ILE A 351 -10.14 24.65 -7.17
C ILE A 351 -10.87 23.34 -7.49
N LEU A 352 -11.24 22.56 -6.48
CA LEU A 352 -12.01 21.32 -6.67
C LEU A 352 -13.33 21.58 -7.41
N GLY A 353 -14.08 22.60 -7.01
CA GLY A 353 -15.35 22.99 -7.63
C GLY A 353 -15.20 23.44 -9.09
N SER A 354 -14.10 24.13 -9.42
CA SER A 354 -13.78 24.54 -10.80
C SER A 354 -13.36 23.37 -11.70
N THR A 355 -12.86 22.29 -11.11
CA THR A 355 -12.47 21.06 -11.82
C THR A 355 -13.61 20.04 -11.96
N ALA A 356 -14.84 20.36 -11.56
CA ALA A 356 -15.87 19.36 -11.31
C ALA A 356 -16.81 19.06 -12.51
N LYS A 357 -16.57 17.91 -13.14
CA LYS A 357 -17.52 16.79 -13.05
C LYS A 357 -17.00 15.82 -11.99
N LEU A 358 -17.45 15.95 -10.75
CA LEU A 358 -17.13 15.05 -9.63
C LEU A 358 -18.43 14.34 -9.19
N GLY A 359 -18.78 13.27 -9.87
CA GLY A 359 -19.97 12.47 -9.55
C GLY A 359 -21.29 13.24 -9.75
N HIS A 360 -22.14 13.25 -8.72
CA HIS A 360 -23.45 13.92 -8.73
C HIS A 360 -23.42 15.36 -8.15
N LEU A 361 -22.31 15.79 -7.54
CA LEU A 361 -22.16 17.15 -7.03
C LEU A 361 -21.90 18.11 -8.20
N SER A 362 -22.82 19.05 -8.42
CA SER A 362 -22.58 20.13 -9.38
C SER A 362 -21.49 21.07 -8.85
N GLY A 363 -20.69 21.67 -9.74
CA GLY A 363 -19.71 22.70 -9.35
C GLY A 363 -20.33 23.85 -8.55
N SER A 364 -21.64 24.12 -8.73
CA SER A 364 -22.40 25.08 -7.93
C SER A 364 -22.58 24.68 -6.46
N MET A 365 -22.74 23.39 -6.13
CA MET A 365 -22.82 22.91 -4.74
C MET A 365 -21.47 23.03 -4.03
N ILE A 366 -20.38 22.71 -4.73
CA ILE A 366 -19.02 22.84 -4.20
C ILE A 366 -18.68 24.33 -3.99
N THR A 367 -19.08 25.20 -4.91
CA THR A 367 -18.89 26.65 -4.80
C THR A 367 -19.71 27.25 -3.65
N ALA A 368 -20.95 26.80 -3.44
CA ALA A 368 -21.79 27.23 -2.33
C ALA A 368 -21.31 26.72 -0.96
N ALA A 369 -20.63 25.57 -0.91
CA ALA A 369 -19.96 25.09 0.30
C ALA A 369 -18.64 25.85 0.56
N SER A 370 -17.86 26.13 -0.49
CA SER A 370 -16.64 26.95 -0.42
C SER A 370 -16.92 28.33 0.18
N SER A 371 -18.00 29.01 -0.22
CA SER A 371 -18.36 30.32 0.33
C SER A 371 -18.75 30.29 1.81
N LYS A 372 -19.23 29.16 2.33
CA LYS A 372 -19.59 28.98 3.75
C LYS A 372 -18.41 28.55 4.64
N VAL A 373 -17.31 28.12 4.04
CA VAL A 373 -16.04 27.79 4.72
C VAL A 373 -15.00 28.90 4.49
N HIS A 374 -15.35 29.94 3.74
CA HIS A 374 -14.48 31.06 3.39
C HIS A 374 -14.03 31.82 4.64
N GLY A 375 -12.72 32.00 4.81
CA GLY A 375 -12.11 32.65 5.97
C GLY A 375 -12.03 31.80 7.25
N VAL A 376 -12.55 30.56 7.24
CA VAL A 376 -12.42 29.64 8.38
C VAL A 376 -11.12 28.87 8.26
N SER A 377 -10.25 29.00 9.26
CA SER A 377 -8.97 28.28 9.35
C SER A 377 -8.85 27.62 10.72
N GLY A 378 -7.91 26.68 10.87
CA GLY A 378 -7.72 26.00 12.15
C GLY A 378 -8.78 24.94 12.46
N GLY A 379 -8.94 24.61 13.74
CA GLY A 379 -9.84 23.54 14.19
C GLY A 379 -11.31 23.77 13.82
N GLU A 380 -11.72 25.02 13.58
CA GLU A 380 -13.07 25.37 13.14
C GLU A 380 -13.34 24.97 11.68
N PHE A 381 -12.29 24.89 10.83
CA PHE A 381 -12.41 24.50 9.43
C PHE A 381 -13.05 23.13 9.31
N TRP A 382 -12.62 22.16 10.13
CA TRP A 382 -13.10 20.80 10.03
C TRP A 382 -14.57 20.67 10.41
N ASN A 383 -15.01 21.36 11.46
CA ASN A 383 -16.42 21.40 11.81
C ASN A 383 -17.25 22.01 10.66
N ALA A 384 -16.84 23.18 10.15
CA ALA A 384 -17.52 23.81 9.03
C ALA A 384 -17.54 22.90 7.78
N PHE A 385 -16.42 22.28 7.44
CA PHE A 385 -16.29 21.38 6.30
C PHE A 385 -17.25 20.19 6.40
N PHE A 386 -17.22 19.46 7.53
CA PHE A 386 -18.06 18.26 7.69
C PHE A 386 -19.54 18.59 7.88
N THR A 387 -19.90 19.74 8.45
CA THR A 387 -21.30 20.19 8.49
C THR A 387 -21.87 20.40 7.09
N HIS A 388 -21.07 20.87 6.13
CA HIS A 388 -21.54 21.18 4.78
C HIS A 388 -21.42 20.02 3.79
N PHE A 389 -20.34 19.24 3.87
CA PHE A 389 -20.12 18.11 2.95
C PHE A 389 -20.62 16.77 3.51
N GLY A 390 -20.65 16.59 4.84
CA GLY A 390 -21.09 15.36 5.48
C GLY A 390 -20.50 14.10 4.84
N LYS A 391 -21.39 13.18 4.45
CA LYS A 391 -21.02 11.92 3.78
C LYS A 391 -20.54 12.09 2.34
N ASP A 392 -20.88 13.20 1.69
CA ASP A 392 -20.51 13.48 0.30
C ASP A 392 -19.06 13.96 0.16
N ALA A 393 -18.40 14.30 1.28
CA ALA A 393 -16.98 14.66 1.31
C ALA A 393 -16.09 13.63 0.59
N ILE A 394 -16.42 12.33 0.68
CA ILE A 394 -15.67 11.24 0.04
C ILE A 394 -15.58 11.38 -1.48
N GLN A 395 -16.54 12.06 -2.12
CA GLN A 395 -16.53 12.27 -3.56
C GLN A 395 -15.34 13.14 -4.01
N LEU A 396 -14.76 13.94 -3.12
CA LEU A 396 -13.62 14.83 -3.39
C LEU A 396 -12.26 14.10 -3.40
N GLN A 397 -12.19 12.83 -3.00
CA GLN A 397 -10.93 12.10 -2.76
C GLN A 397 -9.98 12.07 -3.96
N ASN A 398 -10.50 11.99 -5.19
CA ASN A 398 -9.70 11.85 -6.41
C ASN A 398 -8.98 13.15 -6.79
N GLY A 399 -9.54 14.30 -6.41
CA GLY A 399 -9.01 15.62 -6.76
C GLY A 399 -8.31 16.33 -5.60
N LEU A 400 -8.59 15.96 -4.35
CA LEU A 400 -8.19 16.74 -3.17
C LEU A 400 -6.68 16.99 -3.13
N THR A 401 -5.88 15.94 -3.25
CA THR A 401 -4.42 16.07 -3.21
C THR A 401 -3.91 16.93 -4.38
N ALA A 402 -4.44 16.72 -5.58
CA ALA A 402 -4.07 17.54 -6.74
C ALA A 402 -4.43 19.02 -6.56
N ALA A 403 -5.59 19.32 -5.96
CA ALA A 403 -6.02 20.68 -5.68
C ALA A 403 -5.12 21.38 -4.64
N VAL A 404 -4.70 20.67 -3.59
CA VAL A 404 -3.73 21.20 -2.61
C VAL A 404 -2.40 21.52 -3.26
N PHE A 405 -1.91 20.63 -4.13
CA PHE A 405 -0.69 20.87 -4.90
C PHE A 405 -0.88 22.04 -5.87
N GLN A 406 -2.02 22.13 -6.55
CA GLN A 406 -2.34 23.21 -7.49
C GLN A 406 -2.37 24.57 -6.81
N HIS A 407 -2.94 24.65 -5.61
CA HIS A 407 -2.93 25.89 -4.82
C HIS A 407 -1.51 26.36 -4.52
N ASN A 408 -0.65 25.44 -4.09
CA ASN A 408 0.69 25.79 -3.63
C ASN A 408 1.72 25.98 -4.76
N MET A 409 1.55 25.31 -5.90
CA MET A 409 2.52 25.27 -7.00
C MET A 409 1.94 25.70 -8.36
N GLY A 410 0.71 26.20 -8.38
CA GLY A 410 -0.02 26.49 -9.62
C GLY A 410 -0.24 25.24 -10.47
N ILE A 411 -0.27 25.42 -11.79
CA ILE A 411 -0.50 24.32 -12.74
C ILE A 411 0.54 23.19 -12.64
N TRP A 412 1.75 23.48 -12.18
CA TRP A 412 2.80 22.50 -11.99
C TRP A 412 2.49 21.52 -10.86
N GLY A 413 1.80 21.96 -9.81
CA GLY A 413 1.38 21.09 -8.72
C GLY A 413 0.37 20.04 -9.18
N HIS A 414 -0.64 20.48 -9.93
CA HIS A 414 -1.61 19.56 -10.53
C HIS A 414 -0.93 18.54 -11.45
N ARG A 415 -0.05 19.01 -12.34
CA ARG A 415 0.71 18.14 -13.27
C ARG A 415 1.60 17.14 -12.54
N LEU A 416 2.26 17.55 -11.46
CA LEU A 416 3.09 16.69 -10.63
C LEU A 416 2.25 15.53 -10.07
N VAL A 417 1.09 15.82 -9.46
CA VAL A 417 0.23 14.77 -8.90
C VAL A 417 -0.33 13.85 -9.99
N SER A 418 -0.80 14.39 -11.12
CA SER A 418 -1.32 13.56 -12.22
C SER A 418 -0.26 12.66 -12.85
N LEU A 419 0.97 13.15 -13.05
CA LEU A 419 2.09 12.33 -13.52
C LEU A 419 2.52 11.30 -12.46
N GLY A 420 2.50 11.68 -11.18
CA GLY A 420 2.74 10.75 -10.07
C GLY A 420 1.74 9.59 -10.06
N LEU A 421 0.44 9.90 -10.19
CA LEU A 421 -0.63 8.89 -10.28
C LEU A 421 -0.46 7.97 -11.50
N PHE A 422 0.03 8.49 -12.63
CA PHE A 422 0.37 7.67 -13.79
C PHE A 422 1.48 6.66 -13.49
N PHE A 423 2.62 7.11 -12.93
CA PHE A 423 3.73 6.21 -12.60
C PHE A 423 3.35 5.19 -11.52
N PHE A 424 2.58 5.64 -10.52
CA PHE A 424 2.05 4.80 -9.45
C PHE A 424 1.11 3.72 -10.01
N ALA A 425 0.23 4.09 -10.96
CA ALA A 425 -0.63 3.10 -11.60
C ALA A 425 0.17 2.07 -12.39
N VAL A 426 1.15 2.50 -13.20
CA VAL A 426 2.02 1.60 -13.97
C VAL A 426 2.76 0.62 -13.06
N SER A 427 3.36 1.10 -11.96
CA SER A 427 4.13 0.28 -11.04
C SER A 427 3.25 -0.76 -10.31
N THR A 428 2.03 -0.37 -9.93
CA THR A 428 1.07 -1.24 -9.25
C THR A 428 0.53 -2.32 -10.17
N ILE A 429 0.17 -1.97 -11.40
CA ILE A 429 -0.26 -2.91 -12.45
C ILE A 429 0.80 -3.98 -12.70
N ILE A 430 2.08 -3.58 -12.79
CA ILE A 430 3.19 -4.51 -13.00
C ILE A 430 3.38 -5.44 -11.78
N GLY A 431 3.30 -4.91 -10.56
CA GLY A 431 3.48 -5.68 -9.33
C GLY A 431 2.35 -6.70 -9.10
N TRP A 432 1.10 -6.27 -9.26
CA TRP A 432 -0.07 -7.13 -9.08
C TRP A 432 -0.21 -8.17 -10.18
N TYR A 433 0.24 -7.90 -11.40
CA TYR A 433 0.37 -8.93 -12.43
C TYR A 433 1.20 -10.11 -11.91
N TYR A 434 2.36 -9.84 -11.30
CA TYR A 434 3.23 -10.91 -10.79
C TYR A 434 2.53 -11.74 -9.69
N TYR A 435 1.77 -11.09 -8.80
CA TYR A 435 1.00 -11.79 -7.78
C TYR A 435 -0.02 -12.75 -8.40
N SER A 436 -0.77 -12.28 -9.40
CA SER A 436 -1.71 -13.13 -10.12
C SER A 436 -1.03 -14.24 -10.93
N ASP A 437 0.11 -13.96 -11.55
CA ASP A 437 0.88 -14.96 -12.31
C ASP A 437 1.27 -16.14 -11.42
N ARG A 438 1.81 -15.86 -10.22
CA ARG A 438 2.15 -16.91 -9.24
C ARG A 438 0.92 -17.63 -8.70
N ALA A 439 -0.20 -16.93 -8.50
CA ALA A 439 -1.46 -17.56 -8.11
C ALA A 439 -2.00 -18.51 -9.20
N LEU A 440 -1.87 -18.12 -10.48
CA LEU A 440 -2.27 -18.94 -11.62
C LEU A 440 -1.42 -20.21 -11.75
N VAL A 441 -0.09 -20.07 -11.53
CA VAL A 441 0.85 -21.20 -11.49
C VAL A 441 0.47 -22.17 -10.37
N TYR A 442 0.19 -21.67 -9.16
CA TYR A 442 -0.23 -22.48 -8.01
C TYR A 442 -1.52 -23.27 -8.28
N LEU A 443 -2.48 -22.68 -8.99
CA LEU A 443 -3.73 -23.35 -9.37
C LEU A 443 -3.56 -24.40 -10.47
N GLY A 444 -2.36 -24.56 -11.04
CA GLY A 444 -2.06 -25.55 -12.08
C GLY A 444 -2.32 -25.05 -13.51
N PHE A 445 -2.62 -23.76 -13.69
CA PHE A 445 -2.97 -23.18 -15.00
C PHE A 445 -1.76 -22.54 -15.72
N LYS A 446 -0.54 -23.07 -15.52
CA LYS A 446 0.70 -22.53 -16.11
C LYS A 446 0.65 -22.33 -17.63
N LYS A 447 -0.04 -23.22 -18.35
CA LYS A 447 -0.18 -23.15 -19.82
C LYS A 447 -1.01 -21.95 -20.29
N TRP A 448 -1.82 -21.37 -19.40
CA TRP A 448 -2.73 -20.26 -19.68
C TRP A 448 -2.10 -18.89 -19.37
N ILE A 449 -0.85 -18.83 -18.91
CA ILE A 449 -0.17 -17.55 -18.61
C ILE A 449 -0.22 -16.58 -19.79
N PRO A 450 0.10 -16.96 -21.05
CA PRO A 450 0.03 -16.03 -22.18
C PRO A 450 -1.39 -15.48 -22.42
N SER A 451 -2.41 -16.32 -22.28
CA SER A 451 -3.82 -15.90 -22.40
C SER A 451 -4.22 -14.97 -21.25
N TYR A 452 -3.76 -15.27 -20.02
CA TYR A 452 -3.99 -14.43 -18.86
C TYR A 452 -3.31 -13.07 -19.00
N GLN A 453 -2.09 -13.01 -19.52
CA GLN A 453 -1.38 -11.76 -19.83
C GLN A 453 -2.18 -10.89 -20.79
N LEU A 454 -2.70 -11.48 -21.87
CA LEU A 454 -3.53 -10.75 -22.82
C LEU A 454 -4.78 -10.19 -22.15
N VAL A 455 -5.50 -11.00 -21.36
CA VAL A 455 -6.67 -10.55 -20.60
C VAL A 455 -6.29 -9.44 -19.63
N TYR A 456 -5.21 -9.59 -18.89
CA TYR A 456 -4.74 -8.60 -17.92
C TYR A 456 -4.45 -7.24 -18.59
N VAL A 457 -3.81 -7.25 -19.76
CA VAL A 457 -3.53 -6.04 -20.55
C VAL A 457 -4.81 -5.42 -21.12
N LEU A 458 -5.75 -6.22 -21.62
CA LEU A 458 -7.04 -5.73 -22.11
C LEU A 458 -7.87 -5.07 -20.98
N MET A 459 -7.80 -5.62 -19.77
CA MET A 459 -8.49 -5.07 -18.60
C MET A 459 -7.96 -3.69 -18.19
N ILE A 460 -6.71 -3.35 -18.53
CA ILE A 460 -6.19 -1.98 -18.35
C ILE A 460 -6.96 -1.01 -19.25
N ILE A 461 -7.17 -1.37 -20.51
CA ILE A 461 -7.89 -0.54 -21.49
C ILE A 461 -9.35 -0.34 -21.03
N LEU A 462 -10.02 -1.43 -20.65
CA LEU A 462 -11.40 -1.37 -20.17
C LEU A 462 -11.54 -0.60 -18.85
N GLY A 463 -10.59 -0.78 -17.94
CA GLY A 463 -10.61 -0.17 -16.61
C GLY A 463 -10.61 1.35 -16.63
N GLY A 464 -9.85 1.97 -17.53
CA GLY A 464 -9.81 3.43 -17.63
C GLY A 464 -11.08 4.07 -18.19
N MET A 465 -11.96 3.28 -18.80
CA MET A 465 -13.26 3.74 -19.33
C MET A 465 -14.46 3.33 -18.46
N ALA A 466 -14.25 2.43 -17.50
CA ALA A 466 -15.32 1.84 -16.71
C ALA A 466 -15.77 2.72 -15.53
N ASN A 467 -16.97 2.45 -15.01
CA ASN A 467 -17.46 3.08 -13.77
C ASN A 467 -16.73 2.48 -12.55
N ILE A 468 -16.07 3.34 -11.78
CA ILE A 468 -15.15 2.97 -10.70
C ILE A 468 -15.81 2.25 -9.52
N GLN A 469 -17.10 2.51 -9.25
CA GLN A 469 -17.74 2.08 -8.02
C GLN A 469 -17.91 0.55 -7.94
N LEU A 470 -18.34 -0.07 -9.05
CA LEU A 470 -18.54 -1.52 -9.10
C LEU A 470 -17.22 -2.30 -8.94
N ILE A 471 -16.15 -1.77 -9.54
CA ILE A 471 -14.82 -2.38 -9.51
C ILE A 471 -14.27 -2.34 -8.08
N TRP A 472 -14.43 -1.21 -7.40
CA TRP A 472 -13.95 -1.03 -6.03
C TRP A 472 -14.63 -2.01 -5.08
N ASP A 473 -15.96 -2.10 -5.08
CA ASP A 473 -16.70 -2.93 -4.14
C ASP A 473 -16.37 -4.42 -4.30
N PHE A 474 -16.26 -4.88 -5.54
CA PHE A 474 -15.89 -6.28 -5.81
C PHE A 474 -14.45 -6.61 -5.37
N SER A 475 -13.51 -5.69 -5.65
CA SER A 475 -12.09 -5.86 -5.27
C SER A 475 -11.88 -5.81 -3.77
N ALA A 476 -12.62 -4.94 -3.08
CA ALA A 476 -12.55 -4.81 -1.63
C ALA A 476 -12.96 -6.13 -0.96
N VAL A 477 -14.06 -6.74 -1.38
CA VAL A 477 -14.50 -8.04 -0.87
C VAL A 477 -13.45 -9.13 -1.12
N ALA A 478 -12.84 -9.18 -2.31
CA ALA A 478 -11.80 -10.15 -2.62
C ALA A 478 -10.58 -10.02 -1.67
N ASN A 479 -10.10 -8.80 -1.45
CA ASN A 479 -8.99 -8.53 -0.52
C ASN A 479 -9.31 -8.97 0.91
N VAL A 480 -10.52 -8.68 1.38
CA VAL A 480 -10.94 -9.11 2.71
C VAL A 480 -10.94 -10.63 2.81
N LEU A 481 -11.49 -11.32 1.82
CA LEU A 481 -11.54 -12.78 1.78
C LEU A 481 -10.14 -13.40 1.64
N MET A 482 -9.16 -12.71 1.05
CA MET A 482 -7.75 -13.11 1.05
C MET A 482 -7.10 -12.98 2.43
N ALA A 483 -7.43 -11.91 3.16
CA ALA A 483 -6.84 -11.63 4.46
C ALA A 483 -7.16 -12.71 5.49
N PHE A 484 -8.41 -13.19 5.55
CA PHE A 484 -8.84 -14.20 6.52
C PHE A 484 -7.97 -15.47 6.56
N PRO A 485 -7.83 -16.25 5.46
CA PRO A 485 -7.03 -17.47 5.47
C PRO A 485 -5.55 -17.17 5.73
N ASN A 486 -5.05 -16.03 5.26
CA ASN A 486 -3.69 -15.61 5.53
C ASN A 486 -3.44 -15.36 7.03
N LEU A 487 -4.29 -14.56 7.68
CA LEU A 487 -4.14 -14.21 9.10
C LEU A 487 -4.27 -15.44 10.01
N ILE A 488 -5.22 -16.32 9.71
CA ILE A 488 -5.33 -17.61 10.39
C ILE A 488 -4.02 -18.39 10.28
N ALA A 489 -3.40 -18.40 9.09
CA ALA A 489 -2.12 -19.06 8.90
C ALA A 489 -0.99 -18.43 9.70
N LEU A 490 -0.91 -17.09 9.76
CA LEU A 490 0.09 -16.39 10.55
C LEU A 490 -0.04 -16.69 12.05
N LEU A 491 -1.26 -16.68 12.58
CA LEU A 491 -1.54 -17.00 13.98
C LEU A 491 -1.17 -18.45 14.30
N TRP A 492 -1.59 -19.39 13.44
CA TRP A 492 -1.30 -20.82 13.61
C TRP A 492 0.20 -21.14 13.51
N LEU A 493 0.89 -20.55 12.54
CA LEU A 493 2.33 -20.74 12.30
C LEU A 493 3.20 -19.81 13.14
N SER A 494 2.62 -19.00 14.02
CA SER A 494 3.34 -18.04 14.87
C SER A 494 4.43 -18.68 15.72
N ARG A 495 4.27 -19.95 16.14
CA ARG A 495 5.34 -20.70 16.82
C ARG A 495 6.52 -20.96 15.88
N ARG A 496 6.27 -21.35 14.63
CA ARG A 496 7.33 -21.57 13.64
C ARG A 496 8.08 -20.28 13.35
N ILE A 497 7.35 -19.17 13.11
CA ILE A 497 7.94 -17.85 12.86
C ILE A 497 8.89 -17.46 14.00
N ARG A 498 8.44 -17.60 15.26
CA ARG A 498 9.26 -17.29 16.44
C ARG A 498 10.50 -18.18 16.54
N VAL A 499 10.38 -19.47 16.26
CA VAL A 499 11.52 -20.42 16.31
C VAL A 499 12.56 -20.09 15.24
N GLU A 500 12.14 -19.83 14.01
CA GLU A 500 13.06 -19.40 12.93
C GLU A 500 13.78 -18.12 13.28
N THR A 501 13.02 -17.12 13.74
CA THR A 501 13.55 -15.81 14.14
C THR A 501 14.58 -15.97 15.25
N LYS A 502 14.24 -16.70 16.32
CA LYS A 502 15.16 -16.91 17.45
C LYS A 502 16.41 -17.70 17.02
N SER A 503 16.25 -18.74 16.21
CA SER A 503 17.36 -19.56 15.72
C SER A 503 18.35 -18.71 14.91
N PHE A 504 17.85 -17.89 13.99
CA PHE A 504 18.68 -17.00 13.18
C PHE A 504 19.49 -16.02 14.03
N PHE A 505 18.83 -15.30 14.94
CA PHE A 505 19.51 -14.31 15.80
C PHE A 505 20.43 -14.93 16.85
N HIS A 506 20.14 -16.16 17.31
CA HIS A 506 21.04 -16.88 18.22
C HIS A 506 22.33 -17.32 17.53
N LYS A 507 22.28 -17.66 16.23
CA LYS A 507 23.45 -18.03 15.44
C LYS A 507 24.31 -16.84 14.99
N HIS A 508 23.78 -15.61 14.99
CA HIS A 508 24.47 -14.44 14.43
C HIS A 508 24.54 -13.23 15.39
N PRO A 509 24.87 -13.37 16.68
CA PRO A 509 24.64 -12.34 17.70
C PRO A 509 25.31 -10.98 17.42
N HIS A 510 26.49 -10.95 16.78
CA HIS A 510 27.33 -9.74 16.65
C HIS A 510 27.03 -8.85 15.43
N ARG A 511 26.13 -9.24 14.51
CA ARG A 511 25.85 -8.46 13.28
C ARG A 511 24.89 -7.26 13.47
N TYR A 512 24.45 -6.99 14.71
CA TYR A 512 23.28 -6.14 14.97
C TYR A 512 23.53 -4.93 15.88
N ASP A 513 24.65 -4.89 16.61
CA ASP A 513 24.90 -3.89 17.66
C ASP A 513 25.70 -2.65 17.19
N ASN A 514 26.16 -2.60 15.93
CA ASN A 514 26.95 -1.50 15.35
C ASN A 514 26.22 -0.74 14.25
#